data_AF-A0A2V7LTE9-F1
#
_entry.id   AF-A0A2V7LTE9-F1
#
_cell.length_a   1.000
_cell.length_b   1.000
_cell.length_c   1.000
_cell.angle_alpha   90.00
_cell.angle_beta   90.00
_cell.angle_gamma   90.00
#
_symmetry.space_group_name_H-M   'P 1'
#
loop_
_entity.id
_entity.type
_entity.pdbx_description
1 polymer ?
#
loop_
_entity_poly.entity_id
_entity_poly.type
_entity_poly.pdbx_seq_one_letter_code
_entity_poly.pdbx_strand_id
1 'polypeptide(L)'
;MTRARLIGIAAAVVLAALAFQAGEYGVLDWLTLRSQLAEERRAVRELERQLDSLQRLAHALETDPVAQERAAREQFGMIRKGELLYRLVPKVEPGSEDGAPAPVPVPR
;
A
#
# COMPACT_ATOMS: atom_id res chain seq x y z
N MET A 1 55.75 27.94 41.28
CA MET A 1 54.62 28.15 40.33
C MET A 1 53.45 28.74 41.12
N THR A 2 53.03 29.96 40.80
CA THR A 2 51.94 30.62 41.53
C THR A 2 50.62 29.90 41.25
N ARG A 3 49.82 29.64 42.29
CA ARG A 3 48.55 28.89 42.20
C ARG A 3 47.61 29.44 41.11
N ALA A 4 47.64 30.76 40.89
CA ALA A 4 46.91 31.42 39.80
C ALA A 4 47.26 30.89 38.40
N ARG A 5 48.52 30.52 38.16
CA ARG A 5 48.98 30.00 36.88
C ARG A 5 48.47 28.58 36.63
N LEU A 6 48.39 27.77 37.69
CA LEU A 6 47.79 26.42 37.64
C LEU A 6 46.27 26.49 37.40
N ILE A 7 45.58 27.42 38.07
CA ILE A 7 44.15 27.65 37.87
C ILE A 7 43.87 28.11 36.43
N GLY A 8 44.67 29.02 35.89
CA GLY A 8 44.54 29.49 34.52
C GLY A 8 44.73 28.37 33.49
N ILE A 9 45.73 27.51 33.69
CA ILE A 9 45.97 26.35 32.82
C ILE A 9 44.81 25.34 32.93
N ALA A 10 44.35 25.04 34.14
CA ALA A 10 43.22 24.13 34.34
C ALA A 10 41.94 24.65 33.67
N ALA A 11 41.64 25.95 33.81
CA ALA A 11 40.49 26.59 33.16
C ALA A 11 40.61 26.55 31.63
N ALA A 12 41.80 26.79 31.08
CA ALA A 12 42.03 26.73 29.63
C ALA A 12 41.83 25.31 29.07
N VAL A 13 42.29 24.28 29.80
CA VAL A 13 42.10 22.87 29.41
C VAL A 13 40.63 22.48 29.44
N VAL A 14 39.87 22.90 30.45
CA VAL A 14 38.42 22.64 30.53
C VAL A 14 37.67 23.34 29.39
N LEU A 15 38.01 24.60 29.08
CA LEU A 15 37.43 25.32 27.95
C LEU A 15 37.74 24.66 26.61
N ALA A 16 38.98 24.20 26.40
CA ALA A 16 39.37 23.49 25.20
C ALA A 16 38.62 22.15 25.06
N ALA A 17 38.46 21.40 26.15
CA ALA A 17 37.70 20.16 26.14
C ALA A 17 36.22 20.39 25.80
N LEU A 18 35.59 21.42 26.38
CA LEU A 18 34.21 21.79 26.08
C LEU A 18 34.03 22.24 24.62
N ALA A 19 34.96 23.03 24.09
CA ALA A 19 34.94 23.47 22.70
C ALA A 19 35.12 22.29 21.72
N PHE A 20 36.02 21.35 22.04
CA PHE A 20 36.23 20.16 21.23
C PHE A 20 35.00 19.25 21.24
N GLN A 21 34.37 19.06 22.40
CA GLN A 21 33.17 18.24 22.56
C GLN A 21 31.94 18.86 21.87
N ALA A 22 31.82 20.19 21.89
CA ALA A 22 30.79 20.93 21.16
C ALA A 22 31.03 20.97 19.64
N GLY A 23 32.31 20.99 19.22
CA GLY A 23 32.69 21.02 17.81
C GLY A 23 32.49 19.67 17.10
N GLU A 24 32.79 18.56 17.77
CA GLU A 24 32.70 17.21 17.20
C GLU A 24 31.25 16.70 17.10
N TYR A 25 30.42 16.94 18.12
CA TYR A 25 29.06 16.39 18.22
C TYR A 25 27.93 17.40 17.93
N GLY A 26 28.24 18.69 17.74
CA GLY A 26 27.20 19.72 17.64
C GLY A 26 26.68 19.96 16.22
N VAL A 27 27.58 20.18 15.26
CA VAL A 27 27.21 20.72 13.94
C VAL A 27 26.99 19.59 12.91
N LEU A 28 27.85 18.58 12.91
CA LEU A 28 27.76 17.45 11.98
C LEU A 28 26.57 16.54 12.31
N ASP A 29 26.36 16.23 13.59
CA ASP A 29 25.20 15.45 14.01
C ASP A 29 23.90 16.21 13.72
N TRP A 30 23.85 17.52 13.96
CA TRP A 30 22.67 18.32 13.61
C TRP A 30 22.38 18.30 12.10
N LEU A 31 23.41 18.37 11.25
CA LEU A 31 23.25 18.29 9.80
C LEU A 31 22.75 16.90 9.38
N THR A 32 23.30 15.84 9.99
CA THR A 32 22.91 14.45 9.75
C THR A 32 21.47 14.17 10.21
N LEU A 33 21.08 14.66 11.38
CA LEU A 33 19.70 14.57 11.88
C LEU A 33 18.74 15.34 10.96
N ARG A 34 19.15 16.50 10.46
CA ARG A 34 18.35 17.29 9.52
C ARG A 34 18.17 16.58 8.18
N SER A 35 19.21 15.91 7.66
CA SER A 35 19.10 15.15 6.41
C SER A 35 18.21 13.93 6.59
N GLN A 36 18.36 13.16 7.67
CA GLN A 36 17.49 12.02 8.00
C GLN A 36 16.02 12.46 8.12
N LEU A 37 15.76 13.56 8.82
CA LEU A 37 14.41 14.10 8.95
C LEU A 37 13.83 14.57 7.61
N ALA A 38 14.67 15.07 6.69
CA ALA A 38 14.24 15.44 5.35
C ALA A 38 13.91 14.22 4.47
N GLU A 39 14.68 13.14 4.59
CA GLU A 39 14.47 11.87 3.89
C GLU A 39 13.19 11.19 4.37
N GLU A 40 13.01 11.04 5.69
CA GLU A 40 11.78 10.46 6.26
C GLU A 40 10.54 11.23 5.84
N ARG A 41 10.60 12.57 5.87
CA ARG A 41 9.49 13.41 5.37
C ARG A 41 9.22 13.24 3.88
N ARG A 42 10.23 12.90 3.07
CA ARG A 42 10.03 12.59 1.65
C ARG A 42 9.35 11.24 1.49
N ALA A 43 9.74 10.23 2.26
CA ALA A 43 9.13 8.91 2.26
C ALA A 43 7.64 8.98 2.64
N VAL A 44 7.31 9.70 3.73
CA VAL A 44 5.91 9.90 4.15
C VAL A 44 5.09 10.55 3.04
N ARG A 45 5.57 11.64 2.45
CA ARG A 45 4.85 12.31 1.35
C ARG A 45 4.63 11.42 0.13
N GLU A 46 5.57 10.54 -0.15
CA GLU A 46 5.44 9.60 -1.27
C GLU A 46 4.37 8.55 -0.97
N LEU A 47 4.35 8.00 0.24
CA LEU A 47 3.30 7.08 0.69
C LEU A 47 1.92 7.74 0.69
N GLU A 48 1.81 9.00 1.14
CA GLU A 48 0.56 9.76 1.11
C GLU A 48 0.02 9.91 -0.32
N ARG A 49 0.88 10.23 -1.30
CA ARG A 49 0.46 10.31 -2.71
C ARG A 49 -0.03 8.96 -3.24
N GLN A 50 0.62 7.88 -2.85
CA GLN A 50 0.22 6.53 -3.26
C GLN A 50 -1.14 6.17 -2.66
N LEU A 51 -1.35 6.42 -1.37
CA LEU A 51 -2.65 6.24 -0.71
C LEU A 51 -3.75 7.04 -1.41
N ASP A 52 -3.53 8.33 -1.64
CA ASP A 52 -4.47 9.20 -2.35
C ASP A 52 -4.81 8.67 -3.75
N SER A 53 -3.81 8.13 -4.47
CA SER A 53 -4.03 7.54 -5.78
C SER A 53 -4.88 6.28 -5.73
N LEU A 54 -4.59 5.39 -4.78
CA LEU A 54 -5.34 4.14 -4.58
C LEU A 54 -6.77 4.43 -4.14
N GLN A 55 -6.96 5.41 -3.28
CA GLN A 55 -8.28 5.80 -2.80
C GLN A 55 -9.12 6.42 -3.92
N ARG A 56 -8.52 7.19 -4.83
CA ARG A 56 -9.20 7.66 -6.05
C ARG A 56 -9.58 6.50 -6.98
N LEU A 57 -8.71 5.51 -7.15
CA LEU A 57 -9.01 4.33 -7.96
C LEU A 57 -10.12 3.48 -7.36
N ALA A 58 -10.07 3.23 -6.04
CA ALA A 58 -11.11 2.54 -5.31
C ALA A 58 -12.44 3.29 -5.44
N HIS A 59 -12.43 4.60 -5.26
CA HIS A 59 -13.62 5.42 -5.42
C HIS A 59 -14.17 5.38 -6.85
N ALA A 60 -13.32 5.44 -7.87
CA ALA A 60 -13.73 5.33 -9.27
C ALA A 60 -14.34 3.96 -9.59
N LEU A 61 -13.79 2.88 -9.01
CA LEU A 61 -14.35 1.53 -9.14
C LEU A 61 -15.69 1.40 -8.41
N GLU A 62 -15.82 1.98 -7.21
CA GLU A 62 -17.07 2.01 -6.45
C GLU A 62 -18.15 2.85 -7.12
N THR A 63 -17.77 3.97 -7.73
CA THR A 63 -18.69 4.92 -8.38
C THR A 63 -18.95 4.62 -9.86
N ASP A 64 -18.32 3.60 -10.44
CA ASP A 64 -18.70 3.05 -11.74
C ASP A 64 -19.47 1.72 -11.60
N PRO A 65 -20.74 1.78 -11.17
CA PRO A 65 -21.61 0.60 -11.10
C PRO A 65 -21.85 -0.04 -12.47
N VAL A 66 -21.57 0.66 -13.59
CA VAL A 66 -21.71 0.09 -14.94
C VAL A 66 -20.56 -0.87 -15.22
N ALA A 67 -19.32 -0.53 -14.84
CA ALA A 67 -18.18 -1.44 -14.94
C ALA A 67 -18.37 -2.68 -14.03
N GLN A 68 -18.86 -2.48 -12.80
CA GLN A 68 -19.18 -3.59 -11.90
C GLN A 68 -20.28 -4.49 -12.45
N GLU A 69 -21.35 -3.91 -12.98
CA GLU A 69 -22.45 -4.65 -13.59
C GLU A 69 -22.00 -5.44 -14.81
N ARG A 70 -21.15 -4.86 -15.67
CA ARG A 70 -20.57 -5.55 -16.82
C ARG A 70 -19.75 -6.76 -16.39
N ALA A 71 -18.84 -6.59 -15.42
CA ALA A 71 -18.03 -7.69 -14.91
C ALA A 71 -18.90 -8.80 -14.27
N ALA A 72 -19.92 -8.42 -13.50
CA ALA A 72 -20.86 -9.36 -12.88
C ALA A 72 -21.64 -10.17 -13.93
N ARG A 73 -22.05 -9.55 -15.04
CA ARG A 73 -22.78 -10.21 -16.13
C ARG A 73 -21.87 -11.08 -17.00
N GLU A 74 -20.68 -10.59 -17.35
CA GLU A 74 -19.76 -11.29 -18.27
C GLU A 74 -19.03 -12.46 -17.61
N GLN A 75 -18.49 -12.25 -16.40
CA GLN A 75 -17.67 -13.26 -15.73
C GLN A 75 -18.50 -14.25 -14.91
N PHE A 76 -19.56 -13.76 -14.28
CA PHE A 76 -20.34 -14.55 -13.32
C PHE A 76 -21.76 -14.84 -13.79
N GLY A 77 -22.19 -14.31 -14.95
CA GLY A 77 -23.54 -14.50 -15.47
C GLY A 77 -24.65 -13.99 -14.54
N MET A 78 -24.32 -13.07 -13.64
CA MET A 78 -25.25 -12.59 -12.62
C MET A 78 -26.35 -11.74 -13.26
N ILE A 79 -27.59 -11.98 -12.82
CA ILE A 79 -28.79 -11.24 -13.27
C ILE A 79 -29.38 -10.43 -12.10
N ARG A 80 -29.96 -9.28 -12.39
CA ARG A 80 -30.60 -8.44 -11.36
C ARG A 80 -31.95 -9.05 -10.94
N LYS A 81 -32.41 -8.74 -9.72
CA LYS A 81 -33.76 -9.13 -9.29
C LYS A 81 -34.81 -8.58 -10.27
N GLY A 82 -35.60 -9.48 -10.86
CA GLY A 82 -36.63 -9.15 -11.85
C GLY A 82 -36.24 -9.34 -13.32
N GLU A 83 -34.98 -9.69 -13.62
CA GLU A 83 -34.57 -10.08 -14.98
C GLU A 83 -34.79 -11.58 -15.24
N LEU A 84 -35.09 -11.93 -16.49
CA LEU A 84 -35.31 -13.30 -16.95
C LEU A 84 -34.18 -13.73 -17.90
N LEU A 85 -33.45 -14.79 -17.55
CA LEU A 85 -32.40 -15.36 -18.40
C LEU A 85 -33.01 -16.37 -19.38
N TYR A 86 -32.97 -16.05 -20.67
CA TYR A 86 -33.35 -17.00 -21.73
C TYR A 86 -32.15 -17.80 -22.19
N ARG A 87 -32.19 -19.13 -22.02
CA ARG A 87 -31.22 -20.04 -22.62
C ARG A 87 -31.86 -20.71 -23.83
N LEU A 88 -31.35 -20.39 -25.01
CA LEU A 88 -31.74 -21.07 -26.24
C LEU A 88 -31.14 -22.47 -26.23
N VAL A 89 -31.99 -23.49 -26.11
CA VAL A 89 -31.59 -24.89 -26.34
C VAL A 89 -31.95 -25.27 -27.77
N PRO A 90 -31.06 -25.97 -28.50
CA PRO A 90 -31.39 -26.46 -29.82
C PRO A 90 -32.60 -27.39 -29.72
N LYS A 91 -33.53 -27.23 -30.67
CA LYS A 91 -34.72 -28.07 -30.76
C LYS A 91 -34.27 -29.50 -31.02
N VAL A 92 -34.35 -30.34 -30.00
CA VAL A 92 -34.21 -31.78 -30.17
C VAL A 92 -35.45 -32.24 -30.93
N GLU A 93 -35.28 -32.63 -32.19
CA GLU A 93 -36.36 -33.27 -32.94
C GLU A 93 -36.67 -34.61 -32.27
N PRO A 94 -37.94 -34.89 -31.92
CA PRO A 94 -38.32 -36.14 -31.27
C PRO A 94 -38.21 -37.27 -32.30
N GLY A 95 -37.03 -37.86 -32.42
CA GLY A 95 -36.77 -38.95 -33.35
C GLY A 95 -35.30 -39.35 -33.57
N SER A 96 -34.32 -38.56 -33.14
CA SER A 96 -32.92 -39.00 -33.16
C SER A 96 -32.56 -39.70 -31.86
N GLU A 97 -32.36 -41.01 -31.93
CA GLU A 97 -32.01 -41.94 -30.85
C GLU A 97 -30.59 -41.73 -30.25
N ASP A 98 -30.04 -40.52 -30.29
CA ASP A 98 -28.71 -40.19 -29.75
C ASP A 98 -28.77 -39.44 -28.40
N GLY A 99 -29.92 -39.50 -27.72
CA GLY A 99 -30.23 -38.76 -26.48
C GLY A 99 -30.46 -39.62 -25.24
N ALA A 100 -29.80 -40.77 -25.10
CA ALA A 100 -29.85 -41.50 -23.82
C ALA A 100 -28.97 -40.80 -22.77
N PRO A 101 -29.51 -40.27 -21.66
CA PRO A 101 -28.67 -39.87 -20.55
C PRO A 101 -28.00 -41.14 -19.99
N ALA A 102 -26.66 -41.16 -19.97
CA ALA A 102 -25.92 -42.24 -19.33
C ALA A 102 -26.43 -42.44 -17.89
N PRO A 103 -26.69 -43.68 -17.45
CA PRO A 103 -27.20 -43.93 -16.09
C PRO A 103 -26.13 -43.51 -15.08
N VAL A 104 -26.49 -42.56 -14.22
CA VAL A 104 -25.65 -42.09 -13.11
C VAL A 104 -25.58 -43.22 -12.05
N PRO A 105 -24.39 -43.74 -11.70
CA PRO A 105 -24.28 -44.80 -10.70
C PRO A 105 -24.54 -44.24 -9.28
N VAL A 106 -25.47 -44.87 -8.56
CA VAL A 106 -25.76 -44.59 -7.14
C VAL A 106 -24.89 -45.51 -6.26
N PRO A 107 -24.03 -44.99 -5.38
CA PRO A 107 -23.29 -45.83 -4.44
C PRO A 107 -24.21 -46.41 -3.36
N ARG A 108 -24.05 -47.71 -3.06
CA ARG A 108 -24.67 -48.41 -1.92
C ARG A 108 -23.89 -48.19 -0.64
#